data_AF-A0A4R8EVG5-F1
#
_entry.id   AF-A0A4R8EVG5-F1
#
_cell.length_a   1.000
_cell.length_b   1.000
_cell.length_c   1.000
_cell.angle_alpha   90.00
_cell.angle_beta   90.00
_cell.angle_gamma   90.00
#
_symmetry.space_group_name_H-M   'P 1'
#
loop_
_entity.id
_entity.type
_entity.pdbx_description
1 polymer ?
#
loop_
_entity_poly.entity_id
_entity_poly.type
_entity_poly.pdbx_seq_one_letter_code
_entity_poly.pdbx_strand_id
1 'polypeptide(L)'
;MNTLESTIGNTPLVKLQRTGLDNGSEIWVKLEGNNPAGSVKDRAALSMIVRAEARGEISPGDTLIEATSGNTGIALAMIAALKGYRMKLLMPDNMSMERKAAMQAYGAELILVTKEQGMEGAREMARLMDERGEGKVLDQFNNPDNPYAHYSTTGPEIWQQTQGRITHFVSSMGTTGTVTGVSQFMREQEKTVTIVGLQPEDGSSIPGIRRWPEEWLPKIFNPALVDEVIDMSQVEAERMMRKLAREEGIFCGVSSGGAVAGALRVAQANPGAVVVAIICDRGDRYLSTGVFGEESYSQGSGI
;
A
#
# COMPACT_ATOMS: atom_id res chain seq x y z
N MET A 1 3.50 11.99 22.29
CA MET A 1 3.83 11.95 20.85
C MET A 1 4.39 13.31 20.52
N ASN A 2 5.69 13.42 20.19
CA ASN A 2 6.36 14.73 20.07
C ASN A 2 6.82 15.04 18.63
N THR A 3 6.63 14.13 17.67
CA THR A 3 6.98 14.33 16.25
C THR A 3 5.99 13.61 15.31
N LEU A 4 5.97 13.99 14.02
CA LEU A 4 5.15 13.36 12.99
C LEU A 4 5.48 11.86 12.80
N GLU A 5 6.72 11.46 13.05
CA GLU A 5 7.14 10.04 12.99
C GLU A 5 6.26 9.17 13.88
N SER A 6 5.92 9.67 15.07
CA SER A 6 5.10 8.93 16.05
C SER A 6 3.63 8.78 15.67
N THR A 7 3.18 9.42 14.58
CA THR A 7 1.82 9.26 14.04
C THR A 7 1.74 8.23 12.91
N ILE A 8 2.86 7.59 12.54
CA ILE A 8 2.87 6.48 11.59
C ILE A 8 2.48 5.20 12.31
N GLY A 9 1.58 4.44 11.70
CA GLY A 9 0.99 3.25 12.30
C GLY A 9 -0.11 3.53 13.31
N ASN A 10 -0.43 2.52 14.12
CA ASN A 10 -1.58 2.53 15.05
C ASN A 10 -2.88 2.98 14.36
N THR A 11 -3.06 2.58 13.10
CA THR A 11 -4.18 3.03 12.27
C THR A 11 -5.50 2.42 12.76
N PRO A 12 -6.65 3.10 12.57
CA PRO A 12 -7.93 2.55 12.99
C PRO A 12 -8.29 1.23 12.28
N LEU A 13 -8.98 0.36 13.00
CA LEU A 13 -9.67 -0.82 12.46
C LEU A 13 -11.17 -0.63 12.65
N VAL A 14 -11.94 -0.56 11.57
CA VAL A 14 -13.38 -0.26 11.61
C VAL A 14 -14.21 -1.37 10.97
N LYS A 15 -15.36 -1.70 11.55
CA LYS A 15 -16.28 -2.71 11.02
C LYS A 15 -17.20 -2.09 9.96
N LEU A 16 -17.33 -2.72 8.80
CA LEU A 16 -18.32 -2.33 7.78
C LEU A 16 -19.74 -2.56 8.31
N GLN A 17 -20.66 -1.61 8.06
CA GLN A 17 -22.00 -1.64 8.64
C GLN A 17 -23.08 -2.06 7.65
N ARG A 18 -22.93 -1.75 6.37
CA ARG A 18 -23.97 -1.91 5.33
C ARG A 18 -23.55 -2.84 4.19
N THR A 19 -22.25 -2.92 3.93
CA THR A 19 -21.66 -3.70 2.86
C THR A 19 -21.42 -5.17 3.28
N GLY A 20 -21.61 -5.51 4.56
CA GLY A 20 -21.47 -6.87 5.09
C GLY A 20 -22.59 -7.83 4.63
N LEU A 21 -22.46 -9.09 5.05
CA LEU A 21 -23.38 -10.18 4.71
C LEU A 21 -24.17 -10.62 5.94
N ASP A 22 -25.43 -11.03 5.73
CA ASP A 22 -26.28 -11.58 6.80
C ASP A 22 -26.03 -13.09 6.99
N ASN A 23 -24.79 -13.43 7.33
CA ASN A 23 -24.36 -14.81 7.60
C ASN A 23 -23.49 -14.91 8.87
N GLY A 24 -23.56 -13.90 9.73
CA GLY A 24 -22.79 -13.80 10.97
C GLY A 24 -21.31 -13.44 10.79
N SER A 25 -20.80 -13.33 9.56
CA SER A 25 -19.44 -12.85 9.33
C SER A 25 -19.27 -11.36 9.63
N GLU A 26 -18.05 -10.96 9.96
CA GLU A 26 -17.66 -9.57 10.17
C GLU A 26 -16.55 -9.20 9.21
N ILE A 27 -16.69 -8.06 8.54
CA ILE A 27 -15.62 -7.48 7.73
C ILE A 27 -15.14 -6.21 8.42
N TRP A 28 -13.88 -6.24 8.83
CA TRP A 28 -13.16 -5.12 9.40
C TRP A 28 -12.14 -4.61 8.41
N VAL A 29 -11.94 -3.30 8.38
CA VAL A 29 -11.03 -2.65 7.44
C VAL A 29 -9.99 -1.83 8.20
N LYS A 30 -8.71 -2.08 7.88
CA LYS A 30 -7.54 -1.44 8.50
C LYS A 30 -7.16 -0.21 7.68
N LEU A 31 -7.38 0.98 8.25
CA LEU A 31 -7.37 2.26 7.52
C LEU A 31 -5.96 2.85 7.38
N GLU A 32 -5.16 2.31 6.47
CA GLU A 32 -3.78 2.76 6.25
C GLU A 32 -3.67 4.16 5.61
N GLY A 33 -4.78 4.70 5.09
CA GLY A 33 -4.91 6.10 4.72
C GLY A 33 -4.82 7.08 5.91
N ASN A 34 -4.79 6.61 7.16
CA ASN A 34 -4.57 7.46 8.35
C ASN A 34 -3.10 7.74 8.66
N ASN A 35 -2.17 7.06 8.00
CA ASN A 35 -0.77 7.47 8.05
C ASN A 35 -0.61 8.90 7.48
N PRO A 36 0.41 9.67 7.90
CA PRO A 36 0.52 11.12 7.62
C PRO A 36 0.62 11.49 6.12
N ALA A 37 1.30 10.70 5.29
CA ALA A 37 1.31 10.86 3.83
C ALA A 37 0.13 10.14 3.14
N GLY A 38 -0.77 9.54 3.92
CA GLY A 38 -2.07 9.04 3.47
C GLY A 38 -2.02 7.67 2.80
N SER A 39 -1.06 6.82 3.15
CA SER A 39 -1.01 5.43 2.64
C SER A 39 -0.27 4.46 3.55
N VAL A 40 -0.43 3.17 3.28
CA VAL A 40 0.32 2.06 3.90
C VAL A 40 1.84 2.16 3.73
N LYS A 41 2.32 2.92 2.73
CA LYS A 41 3.76 2.99 2.38
C LYS A 41 4.57 3.76 3.41
N ASP A 42 3.95 4.62 4.21
CA ASP A 42 4.59 5.36 5.28
C ASP A 42 5.31 4.43 6.26
N ARG A 43 4.73 3.26 6.56
CA ARG A 43 5.34 2.24 7.43
C ARG A 43 6.65 1.70 6.86
N ALA A 44 6.61 1.24 5.60
CA ALA A 44 7.78 0.66 4.94
C ALA A 44 8.85 1.72 4.68
N ALA A 45 8.46 2.93 4.28
CA ALA A 45 9.37 4.05 4.09
C ALA A 45 10.11 4.41 5.40
N LEU A 46 9.38 4.55 6.51
CA LEU A 46 10.00 4.80 7.81
C LEU A 46 10.92 3.65 8.21
N SER A 47 10.46 2.41 8.10
CA SER A 47 11.22 1.23 8.50
C SER A 47 12.54 1.10 7.73
N MET A 48 12.51 1.21 6.38
CA MET A 48 13.72 1.13 5.56
C MET A 48 14.76 2.19 5.96
N ILE A 49 14.33 3.43 6.24
CA ILE A 49 15.23 4.53 6.63
C ILE A 49 15.75 4.34 8.05
N VAL A 50 14.88 4.10 9.04
CA VAL A 50 15.29 3.93 10.45
C VAL A 50 16.21 2.73 10.64
N ARG A 51 15.99 1.66 9.88
CA ARG A 51 16.81 0.45 9.97
C ARG A 51 18.15 0.63 9.26
N ALA A 52 18.20 1.37 8.16
CA ALA A 52 19.46 1.80 7.55
C ALA A 52 20.26 2.74 8.47
N GLU A 53 19.60 3.68 9.15
CA GLU A 53 20.20 4.51 10.22
C GLU A 53 20.80 3.61 11.32
N ALA A 54 20.03 2.64 11.82
CA ALA A 54 20.47 1.74 12.89
C ALA A 54 21.66 0.85 12.49
N ARG A 55 21.82 0.54 11.19
CA ARG A 55 22.97 -0.18 10.64
C ARG A 55 24.16 0.73 10.31
N GLY A 56 24.02 2.05 10.47
CA GLY A 56 25.06 3.02 10.11
C GLY A 56 25.28 3.17 8.61
N GLU A 57 24.31 2.76 7.78
CA GLU A 57 24.39 2.81 6.32
C GLU A 57 24.13 4.21 5.77
N ILE A 58 23.37 5.02 6.53
CA ILE A 58 22.98 6.39 6.18
C ILE A 58 22.95 7.26 7.44
N SER A 59 23.04 8.57 7.26
CA SER A 59 22.90 9.60 8.30
C SER A 59 22.18 10.83 7.74
N PRO A 60 21.47 11.63 8.57
CA PRO A 60 20.83 12.86 8.11
C PRO A 60 21.79 13.74 7.28
N GLY A 61 21.30 14.26 6.17
CA GLY A 61 22.09 14.93 5.14
C GLY A 61 22.45 14.04 3.94
N ASP A 62 22.44 12.71 4.07
CA ASP A 62 22.71 11.81 2.96
C ASP A 62 21.64 11.86 1.87
N THR A 63 21.99 11.37 0.68
CA THR A 63 21.07 11.24 -0.46
C THR A 63 20.49 9.83 -0.50
N LEU A 64 19.17 9.74 -0.56
CA LEU A 64 18.41 8.50 -0.74
C LEU A 64 17.84 8.45 -2.16
N ILE A 65 17.77 7.24 -2.72
CA ILE A 65 17.35 6.97 -4.09
C ILE A 65 16.27 5.88 -4.08
N GLU A 66 15.21 6.06 -4.83
CA GLU A 66 14.22 5.00 -5.07
C GLU A 66 13.60 5.14 -6.48
N ALA A 67 13.40 4.00 -7.14
CA ALA A 67 12.66 3.93 -8.39
C ALA A 67 11.18 3.68 -8.12
N THR A 68 10.37 4.73 -8.15
CA THR A 68 8.95 4.62 -7.84
C THR A 68 8.14 5.80 -8.39
N SER A 69 6.89 5.51 -8.73
CA SER A 69 5.94 6.50 -9.25
C SER A 69 4.62 6.57 -8.47
N GLY A 70 4.54 5.89 -7.33
CA GLY A 70 3.32 5.75 -6.53
C GLY A 70 3.49 6.22 -5.09
N ASN A 71 2.66 5.66 -4.21
CA ASN A 71 2.64 6.01 -2.79
C ASN A 71 3.99 5.84 -2.08
N THR A 72 4.86 4.92 -2.54
CA THR A 72 6.20 4.77 -1.95
C THR A 72 7.05 6.03 -2.14
N GLY A 73 6.95 6.69 -3.30
CA GLY A 73 7.68 7.94 -3.54
C GLY A 73 7.21 9.07 -2.64
N ILE A 74 5.88 9.19 -2.46
CA ILE A 74 5.29 10.19 -1.56
C ILE A 74 5.70 9.92 -0.11
N ALA A 75 5.62 8.65 0.34
CA ALA A 75 6.02 8.26 1.68
C ALA A 75 7.51 8.53 1.93
N LEU A 76 8.39 8.14 1.01
CA LEU A 76 9.83 8.39 1.13
C LEU A 76 10.17 9.87 1.10
N ALA A 77 9.54 10.66 0.24
CA ALA A 77 9.73 12.10 0.21
C ALA A 77 9.33 12.74 1.56
N MET A 78 8.20 12.31 2.14
CA MET A 78 7.76 12.77 3.45
C MET A 78 8.73 12.38 4.57
N ILE A 79 9.21 11.13 4.62
CA ILE A 79 10.18 10.69 5.64
C ILE A 79 11.54 11.39 5.46
N ALA A 80 11.99 11.58 4.22
CA ALA A 80 13.23 12.29 3.94
C ALA A 80 13.15 13.75 4.42
N ALA A 81 12.05 14.45 4.15
CA ALA A 81 11.81 15.80 4.68
C ALA A 81 11.77 15.82 6.21
N LEU A 82 11.11 14.82 6.82
CA LEU A 82 10.97 14.69 8.28
C LEU A 82 12.31 14.45 8.99
N LYS A 83 13.20 13.64 8.40
CA LYS A 83 14.48 13.23 8.99
C LYS A 83 15.70 13.97 8.45
N GLY A 84 15.52 14.87 7.48
CA GLY A 84 16.61 15.69 6.94
C GLY A 84 17.48 14.99 5.90
N TYR A 85 16.90 14.13 5.07
CA TYR A 85 17.58 13.49 3.93
C TYR A 85 17.28 14.22 2.61
N ARG A 86 18.19 14.09 1.64
CA ARG A 86 17.92 14.46 0.24
C ARG A 86 17.27 13.27 -0.46
N MET A 87 16.11 13.45 -1.09
CA MET A 87 15.40 12.37 -1.76
C MET A 87 15.43 12.54 -3.28
N LYS A 88 15.95 11.53 -4.00
CA LYS A 88 15.89 11.43 -5.47
C LYS A 88 14.93 10.30 -5.87
N LEU A 89 13.92 10.63 -6.65
CA LEU A 89 12.89 9.68 -7.08
C LEU A 89 12.91 9.51 -8.60
N LEU A 90 13.15 8.27 -9.04
CA LEU A 90 13.20 7.93 -10.45
C LEU A 90 11.86 7.38 -10.93
N MET A 91 11.32 7.97 -11.99
CA MET A 91 10.03 7.55 -12.55
C MET A 91 9.92 7.83 -14.05
N PRO A 92 9.05 7.09 -14.78
CA PRO A 92 8.72 7.44 -16.15
C PRO A 92 8.07 8.82 -16.29
N ASP A 93 8.34 9.51 -17.40
CA ASP A 93 7.83 10.85 -17.71
C ASP A 93 6.28 10.93 -17.84
N ASN A 94 5.61 9.82 -18.10
CA ASN A 94 4.16 9.71 -18.29
C ASN A 94 3.33 9.63 -16.98
N MET A 95 3.94 9.89 -15.83
CA MET A 95 3.23 9.93 -14.54
C MET A 95 2.40 11.21 -14.38
N SER A 96 1.27 11.12 -13.65
CA SER A 96 0.37 12.26 -13.46
C SER A 96 1.04 13.44 -12.75
N MET A 97 0.66 14.66 -13.13
CA MET A 97 1.20 15.88 -12.53
C MET A 97 0.91 15.96 -11.02
N GLU A 98 -0.24 15.47 -10.58
CA GLU A 98 -0.62 15.45 -9.17
C GLU A 98 0.35 14.61 -8.32
N ARG A 99 0.76 13.44 -8.81
CA ARG A 99 1.73 12.58 -8.10
C ARG A 99 3.11 13.22 -8.05
N LYS A 100 3.57 13.81 -9.16
CA LYS A 100 4.85 14.54 -9.21
C LYS A 100 4.83 15.72 -8.23
N ALA A 101 3.76 16.52 -8.24
CA ALA A 101 3.57 17.64 -7.34
C ALA A 101 3.54 17.21 -5.86
N ALA A 102 2.86 16.09 -5.53
CA ALA A 102 2.84 15.56 -4.17
C ALA A 102 4.24 15.19 -3.65
N MET A 103 5.09 14.61 -4.50
CA MET A 103 6.47 14.27 -4.14
C MET A 103 7.35 15.53 -4.02
N GLN A 104 7.23 16.46 -4.96
CA GLN A 104 7.98 17.72 -4.96
C GLN A 104 7.60 18.65 -3.81
N ALA A 105 6.34 18.60 -3.33
CA ALA A 105 5.89 19.37 -2.17
C ALA A 105 6.68 19.06 -0.89
N TYR A 106 7.23 17.84 -0.79
CA TYR A 106 8.15 17.44 0.29
C TYR A 106 9.63 17.70 -0.04
N GLY A 107 9.94 18.35 -1.18
CA GLY A 107 11.30 18.70 -1.58
C GLY A 107 12.09 17.58 -2.29
N ALA A 108 11.43 16.51 -2.73
CA ALA A 108 12.10 15.46 -3.50
C ALA A 108 12.49 15.93 -4.91
N GLU A 109 13.70 15.56 -5.34
CA GLU A 109 14.17 15.70 -6.71
C GLU A 109 13.58 14.58 -7.56
N LEU A 110 12.94 14.92 -8.69
CA LEU A 110 12.39 13.94 -9.62
C LEU A 110 13.32 13.78 -10.82
N ILE A 111 13.77 12.56 -11.06
CA ILE A 111 14.60 12.20 -12.22
C ILE A 111 13.74 11.36 -13.15
N LEU A 112 13.56 11.85 -14.37
CA LEU A 112 12.66 11.22 -15.33
C LEU A 112 13.43 10.28 -16.27
N VAL A 113 12.90 9.08 -16.45
CA VAL A 113 13.24 8.19 -17.56
C VAL A 113 12.15 8.26 -18.63
N THR A 114 12.45 7.83 -19.86
CA THR A 114 11.44 7.85 -20.92
C THR A 114 10.35 6.81 -20.63
N LYS A 115 9.17 7.01 -21.22
CA LYS A 115 8.06 6.05 -21.16
C LYS A 115 8.49 4.64 -21.63
N GLU A 116 9.31 4.55 -22.66
CA GLU A 116 9.79 3.29 -23.24
C GLU A 116 10.74 2.55 -22.30
N GLN A 117 11.58 3.28 -21.57
CA GLN A 117 12.43 2.72 -20.51
C GLN A 117 11.59 2.18 -19.34
N GLY A 118 10.47 2.84 -19.04
CA GLY A 118 9.52 2.40 -18.04
C GLY A 118 10.12 2.28 -16.63
N MET A 119 9.46 1.50 -15.77
CA MET A 119 9.93 1.29 -14.40
C MET A 119 11.21 0.46 -14.31
N GLU A 120 11.49 -0.38 -15.29
CA GLU A 120 12.73 -1.17 -15.36
C GLU A 120 13.93 -0.26 -15.60
N GLY A 121 13.84 0.66 -16.57
CA GLY A 121 14.89 1.65 -16.79
C GLY A 121 15.07 2.60 -15.60
N ALA A 122 13.99 2.96 -14.88
CA ALA A 122 14.10 3.72 -13.64
C ALA A 122 14.88 2.96 -12.55
N ARG A 123 14.63 1.65 -12.39
CA ARG A 123 15.37 0.80 -11.44
C ARG A 123 16.84 0.64 -11.82
N GLU A 124 17.12 0.42 -13.11
CA GLU A 124 18.49 0.29 -13.59
C GLU A 124 19.26 1.60 -13.41
N MET A 125 18.65 2.74 -13.73
CA MET A 125 19.26 4.05 -13.49
C MET A 125 19.51 4.29 -11.99
N ALA A 126 18.58 3.90 -11.11
CA ALA A 126 18.77 4.00 -9.67
C ALA A 126 19.97 3.16 -9.20
N ARG A 127 20.09 1.92 -9.69
CA ARG A 127 21.23 1.02 -9.41
C ARG A 127 22.55 1.65 -9.85
N LEU A 128 22.60 2.19 -11.08
CA LEU A 128 23.80 2.86 -11.60
C LEU A 128 24.18 4.10 -10.78
N MET A 129 23.20 4.85 -10.27
CA MET A 129 23.47 6.00 -9.40
C MET A 129 24.03 5.57 -8.04
N ASP A 130 23.56 4.47 -7.46
CA ASP A 130 24.15 3.88 -6.24
C ASP A 130 25.61 3.47 -6.48
N GLU A 131 25.87 2.76 -7.57
CA GLU A 131 27.23 2.32 -7.96
C GLU A 131 28.19 3.47 -8.21
N ARG A 132 27.68 4.63 -8.66
CA ARG A 132 28.47 5.86 -8.83
C ARG A 132 28.60 6.67 -7.53
N GLY A 133 28.03 6.21 -6.42
CA GLY A 133 28.09 6.89 -5.12
C GLY A 133 27.23 8.16 -5.03
N GLU A 134 26.18 8.27 -5.85
CA GLU A 134 25.32 9.47 -5.90
C GLU A 134 24.22 9.48 -4.82
N GLY A 135 24.05 8.38 -4.10
CA GLY A 135 23.09 8.18 -3.02
C GLY A 135 22.79 6.71 -2.78
N LYS A 136 22.10 6.40 -1.70
CA LYS A 136 21.76 5.04 -1.28
C LYS A 136 20.41 4.61 -1.86
N VAL A 137 20.36 3.49 -2.61
CA VAL A 137 19.09 2.91 -3.05
C VAL A 137 18.42 2.14 -1.91
N LEU A 138 17.12 2.38 -1.72
CA LEU A 138 16.32 1.72 -0.67
C LEU A 138 15.73 0.38 -1.10
N ASP A 139 15.36 0.23 -2.38
CA ASP A 139 14.93 -1.01 -3.03
C ASP A 139 13.73 -1.71 -2.35
N GLN A 140 12.57 -1.06 -2.35
CA GLN A 140 11.34 -1.56 -1.70
C GLN A 140 10.90 -3.00 -2.07
N PHE A 141 11.37 -3.56 -3.19
CA PHE A 141 10.97 -4.90 -3.65
C PHE A 141 11.89 -6.02 -3.12
N ASN A 142 13.07 -5.66 -2.63
CA ASN A 142 14.07 -6.61 -2.12
C ASN A 142 14.47 -6.33 -0.67
N ASN A 143 14.21 -5.13 -0.15
CA ASN A 143 14.62 -4.72 1.17
C ASN A 143 13.77 -5.40 2.28
N PRO A 144 14.37 -6.22 3.17
CA PRO A 144 13.65 -6.92 4.23
C PRO A 144 13.03 -5.98 5.28
N ASP A 145 13.47 -4.73 5.36
CA ASP A 145 12.89 -3.74 6.28
C ASP A 145 11.46 -3.32 5.86
N ASN A 146 11.06 -3.55 4.59
CA ASN A 146 9.68 -3.36 4.14
C ASN A 146 8.71 -4.35 4.83
N PRO A 147 8.82 -5.68 4.65
CA PRO A 147 7.94 -6.61 5.37
C PRO A 147 8.13 -6.55 6.88
N TYR A 148 9.35 -6.25 7.38
CA TYR A 148 9.59 -6.08 8.81
C TYR A 148 8.73 -4.98 9.45
N ALA A 149 8.44 -3.89 8.72
CA ALA A 149 7.54 -2.84 9.20
C ALA A 149 6.17 -3.41 9.56
N HIS A 150 5.65 -4.32 8.73
CA HIS A 150 4.34 -4.93 8.90
C HIS A 150 4.34 -6.06 9.94
N TYR A 151 5.43 -6.82 10.02
CA TYR A 151 5.64 -7.81 11.08
C TYR A 151 5.66 -7.16 12.47
N SER A 152 6.38 -6.05 12.62
CA SER A 152 6.58 -5.40 13.92
C SER A 152 5.46 -4.43 14.31
N THR A 153 4.61 -4.01 13.37
CA THR A 153 3.53 -3.03 13.65
C THR A 153 2.16 -3.49 13.16
N THR A 154 1.97 -3.63 11.85
CA THR A 154 0.64 -3.88 11.25
C THR A 154 0.00 -5.18 11.75
N GLY A 155 0.76 -6.28 11.80
CA GLY A 155 0.31 -7.57 12.33
C GLY A 155 -0.11 -7.49 13.81
N PRO A 156 0.78 -7.05 14.71
CA PRO A 156 0.46 -6.84 16.13
C PRO A 156 -0.74 -5.93 16.36
N GLU A 157 -0.85 -4.81 15.63
CA GLU A 157 -1.98 -3.90 15.73
C GLU A 157 -3.30 -4.61 15.39
N ILE A 158 -3.36 -5.33 14.27
CA ILE A 158 -4.58 -6.06 13.86
C ILE A 158 -4.95 -7.11 14.89
N TRP A 159 -3.98 -7.87 15.39
CA TRP A 159 -4.23 -8.88 16.41
C TRP A 159 -4.77 -8.28 17.71
N GLN A 160 -4.17 -7.19 18.17
CA GLN A 160 -4.62 -6.46 19.35
C GLN A 160 -6.03 -5.88 19.15
N GLN A 161 -6.27 -5.21 18.02
CA GLN A 161 -7.53 -4.53 17.72
C GLN A 161 -8.69 -5.52 17.53
N THR A 162 -8.41 -6.72 17.05
CA THR A 162 -9.40 -7.82 16.96
C THR A 162 -9.46 -8.67 18.23
N GLN A 163 -8.62 -8.41 19.24
CA GLN A 163 -8.50 -9.24 20.44
C GLN A 163 -8.27 -10.73 20.10
N GLY A 164 -7.46 -11.00 19.07
CA GLY A 164 -7.17 -12.35 18.58
C GLY A 164 -8.39 -13.09 18.00
N ARG A 165 -9.43 -12.35 17.55
CA ARG A 165 -10.63 -12.93 16.91
C ARG A 165 -10.51 -13.08 15.39
N ILE A 166 -9.55 -12.42 14.76
CA ILE A 166 -9.34 -12.52 13.31
C ILE A 166 -9.24 -13.99 12.88
N THR A 167 -9.94 -14.34 11.79
CA THR A 167 -9.83 -15.66 11.16
C THR A 167 -9.25 -15.58 9.76
N HIS A 168 -9.43 -14.46 9.06
CA HIS A 168 -8.91 -14.24 7.71
C HIS A 168 -8.28 -12.86 7.58
N PHE A 169 -7.13 -12.79 6.91
CA PHE A 169 -6.47 -11.55 6.54
C PHE A 169 -6.43 -11.42 5.00
N VAL A 170 -6.89 -10.29 4.47
CA VAL A 170 -6.99 -10.02 3.03
C VAL A 170 -6.13 -8.82 2.66
N SER A 171 -5.19 -9.00 1.73
CA SER A 171 -4.27 -7.93 1.30
C SER A 171 -4.04 -7.91 -0.21
N SER A 172 -4.30 -6.77 -0.83
CA SER A 172 -3.94 -6.46 -2.22
C SER A 172 -2.40 -6.39 -2.37
N MET A 173 -1.82 -7.19 -3.28
CA MET A 173 -0.38 -7.42 -3.37
C MET A 173 0.32 -6.51 -4.39
N GLY A 174 1.07 -5.53 -3.88
CA GLY A 174 2.02 -4.70 -4.65
C GLY A 174 3.44 -5.23 -4.54
N THR A 175 4.23 -4.64 -3.62
CA THR A 175 5.57 -5.16 -3.27
C THR A 175 5.50 -6.49 -2.52
N THR A 176 4.34 -6.85 -2.00
CA THR A 176 4.05 -7.98 -1.08
C THR A 176 4.53 -7.82 0.37
N GLY A 177 5.17 -6.70 0.72
CA GLY A 177 5.68 -6.47 2.07
C GLY A 177 4.58 -6.58 3.15
N THR A 178 3.39 -6.03 2.87
CA THR A 178 2.25 -6.07 3.80
C THR A 178 1.76 -7.49 4.08
N VAL A 179 1.47 -8.28 3.04
CA VAL A 179 1.00 -9.66 3.21
C VAL A 179 2.07 -10.54 3.86
N THR A 180 3.34 -10.35 3.48
CA THR A 180 4.47 -11.10 4.02
C THR A 180 4.65 -10.83 5.52
N GLY A 181 4.79 -9.57 5.92
CA GLY A 181 5.05 -9.24 7.33
C GLY A 181 3.86 -9.54 8.24
N VAL A 182 2.63 -9.24 7.81
CA VAL A 182 1.44 -9.60 8.60
C VAL A 182 1.32 -11.12 8.71
N SER A 183 1.51 -11.87 7.62
CA SER A 183 1.47 -13.33 7.66
C SER A 183 2.50 -13.90 8.63
N GLN A 184 3.77 -13.48 8.55
CA GLN A 184 4.82 -13.91 9.47
C GLN A 184 4.39 -13.76 10.94
N PHE A 185 3.85 -12.59 11.29
CA PHE A 185 3.35 -12.36 12.64
C PHE A 185 2.15 -13.26 12.99
N MET A 186 1.19 -13.42 12.07
CA MET A 186 -0.01 -14.24 12.32
C MET A 186 0.31 -15.73 12.48
N ARG A 187 1.34 -16.24 11.78
CA ARG A 187 1.80 -17.64 11.91
C ARG A 187 2.45 -17.94 13.27
N GLU A 188 2.87 -16.92 14.01
CA GLU A 188 3.42 -17.06 15.37
C GLU A 188 2.33 -17.12 16.45
N GLN A 189 1.06 -16.89 16.09
CA GLN A 189 -0.05 -16.90 17.04
C GLN A 189 -0.61 -18.30 17.25
N GLU A 190 -1.22 -18.53 18.41
CA GLU A 190 -1.81 -19.84 18.75
C GLU A 190 -2.98 -20.25 17.84
N LYS A 191 -3.70 -19.26 17.28
CA LYS A 191 -4.82 -19.52 16.36
C LYS A 191 -4.37 -19.38 14.92
N THR A 192 -4.75 -20.35 14.11
CA THR A 192 -4.58 -20.27 12.65
C THR A 192 -5.39 -19.13 12.08
N VAL A 193 -4.73 -18.27 11.31
CA VAL A 193 -5.34 -17.22 10.49
C VAL A 193 -5.06 -17.54 9.03
N THR A 194 -6.11 -17.58 8.22
CA THR A 194 -5.99 -17.77 6.76
C THR A 194 -5.52 -16.47 6.11
N ILE A 195 -4.47 -16.56 5.31
CA ILE A 195 -3.85 -15.42 4.63
C ILE A 195 -4.24 -15.43 3.16
N VAL A 196 -4.97 -14.40 2.74
CA VAL A 196 -5.50 -14.26 1.38
C VAL A 196 -4.81 -13.09 0.67
N GLY A 197 -4.01 -13.43 -0.34
CA GLY A 197 -3.41 -12.47 -1.26
C GLY A 197 -4.38 -12.08 -2.36
N LEU A 198 -4.26 -10.84 -2.85
CA LEU A 198 -5.07 -10.34 -3.96
C LEU A 198 -4.18 -9.84 -5.09
N GLN A 199 -4.46 -10.26 -6.31
CA GLN A 199 -3.79 -9.78 -7.51
C GLN A 199 -4.80 -9.44 -8.62
N PRO A 200 -4.46 -8.57 -9.59
CA PRO A 200 -5.29 -8.33 -10.74
C PRO A 200 -5.47 -9.59 -11.61
N GLU A 201 -6.65 -9.74 -12.21
CA GLU A 201 -6.86 -10.62 -13.35
C GLU A 201 -5.99 -10.21 -14.55
N ASP A 202 -5.75 -11.13 -15.48
CA ASP A 202 -5.07 -10.82 -16.74
C ASP A 202 -5.82 -9.69 -17.49
N GLY A 203 -5.07 -8.68 -17.92
CA GLY A 203 -5.62 -7.49 -18.59
C GLY A 203 -6.25 -6.44 -17.67
N SER A 204 -6.40 -6.70 -16.36
CA SER A 204 -6.88 -5.70 -15.39
C SER A 204 -5.76 -4.77 -14.91
N SER A 205 -6.08 -3.48 -14.76
CA SER A 205 -5.15 -2.49 -14.21
C SER A 205 -5.69 -1.90 -12.90
N ILE A 206 -5.13 -2.35 -11.78
CA ILE A 206 -5.52 -1.87 -10.44
C ILE A 206 -4.34 -1.09 -9.83
N PRO A 207 -4.42 0.24 -9.69
CA PRO A 207 -3.31 1.04 -9.19
C PRO A 207 -2.84 0.61 -7.79
N GLY A 208 -1.52 0.39 -7.66
CA GLY A 208 -0.86 0.01 -6.40
C GLY A 208 -0.58 -1.49 -6.26
N ILE A 209 -1.19 -2.34 -7.10
CA ILE A 209 -0.95 -3.78 -7.14
C ILE A 209 -0.55 -4.27 -8.54
N ARG A 210 -0.03 -5.49 -8.63
CA ARG A 210 0.46 -6.09 -9.87
C ARG A 210 0.15 -7.57 -9.90
N ARG A 211 -0.07 -8.10 -11.11
CA ARG A 211 0.01 -9.53 -11.37
C ARG A 211 1.47 -9.84 -11.70
N TRP A 212 2.15 -10.55 -10.81
CA TRP A 212 3.57 -10.82 -10.97
C TRP A 212 3.76 -12.10 -11.80
N PRO A 213 4.56 -12.05 -12.89
CA PRO A 213 5.14 -13.26 -13.44
C PRO A 213 5.97 -13.97 -12.36
N GLU A 214 5.97 -15.29 -12.35
CA GLU A 214 6.65 -16.10 -11.34
C GLU A 214 8.14 -15.77 -11.27
N GLU A 215 8.77 -15.58 -12.43
CA GLU A 215 10.17 -15.22 -12.58
C GLU A 215 10.52 -13.85 -11.99
N TRP A 216 9.54 -12.96 -11.81
CA TRP A 216 9.73 -11.56 -11.43
C TRP A 216 9.07 -11.22 -10.09
N LEU A 217 8.70 -12.23 -9.31
CA LEU A 217 8.19 -12.03 -7.95
C LEU A 217 9.18 -11.19 -7.11
N PRO A 218 8.68 -10.22 -6.30
CA PRO A 218 9.54 -9.47 -5.39
C PRO A 218 10.32 -10.41 -4.47
N LYS A 219 11.62 -10.17 -4.24
CA LYS A 219 12.44 -11.08 -3.41
C LYS A 219 11.98 -11.15 -1.96
N ILE A 220 11.26 -10.14 -1.49
CA ILE A 220 10.65 -10.15 -0.15
C ILE A 220 9.42 -11.06 -0.06
N PHE A 221 8.89 -11.55 -1.18
CA PHE A 221 7.71 -12.41 -1.19
C PHE A 221 8.09 -13.85 -0.84
N ASN A 222 7.31 -14.47 0.03
CA ASN A 222 7.38 -15.90 0.30
C ASN A 222 5.99 -16.53 0.05
N PRO A 223 5.83 -17.33 -1.02
CA PRO A 223 4.55 -17.94 -1.35
C PRO A 223 3.96 -18.82 -0.23
N ALA A 224 4.80 -19.46 0.60
CA ALA A 224 4.34 -20.30 1.71
C ALA A 224 3.61 -19.51 2.82
N LEU A 225 3.70 -18.18 2.79
CA LEU A 225 3.00 -17.30 3.72
C LEU A 225 1.60 -16.92 3.25
N VAL A 226 1.17 -17.32 2.05
CA VAL A 226 -0.14 -17.00 1.50
C VAL A 226 -0.90 -18.31 1.25
N ASP A 227 -2.05 -18.47 1.90
CA ASP A 227 -2.87 -19.68 1.81
C ASP A 227 -3.69 -19.70 0.51
N GLU A 228 -4.19 -18.54 0.10
CA GLU A 228 -5.05 -18.38 -1.07
C GLU A 228 -4.72 -17.09 -1.84
N VAL A 229 -4.83 -17.13 -3.15
CA VAL A 229 -4.72 -15.94 -4.00
C VAL A 229 -6.03 -15.75 -4.77
N ILE A 230 -6.62 -14.57 -4.63
CA ILE A 230 -7.82 -14.16 -5.37
C ILE A 230 -7.40 -13.30 -6.55
N ASP A 231 -7.85 -13.68 -7.74
CA ASP A 231 -7.82 -12.84 -8.93
C ASP A 231 -8.99 -11.84 -8.90
N MET A 232 -8.67 -10.58 -9.16
CA MET A 232 -9.61 -9.46 -9.07
C MET A 232 -9.66 -8.64 -10.35
N SER A 233 -10.86 -8.56 -10.91
CA SER A 233 -11.15 -7.66 -12.02
C SER A 233 -11.04 -6.19 -11.60
N GLN A 234 -10.57 -5.35 -12.52
CA GLN A 234 -10.55 -3.90 -12.34
C GLN A 234 -11.96 -3.34 -12.07
N VAL A 235 -12.97 -3.80 -12.82
CA VAL A 235 -14.35 -3.31 -12.72
C VAL A 235 -14.94 -3.58 -11.33
N GLU A 236 -14.70 -4.77 -10.77
CA GLU A 236 -15.19 -5.11 -9.44
C GLU A 236 -14.52 -4.28 -8.34
N ALA A 237 -13.20 -4.13 -8.42
CA ALA A 237 -12.43 -3.31 -7.48
C ALA A 237 -12.91 -1.85 -7.48
N GLU A 238 -13.09 -1.25 -8.67
CA GLU A 238 -13.59 0.12 -8.80
C GLU A 238 -15.04 0.28 -8.33
N ARG A 239 -15.92 -0.67 -8.65
CA ARG A 239 -17.31 -0.66 -8.17
C ARG A 239 -17.36 -0.71 -6.64
N MET A 240 -16.55 -1.58 -6.03
CA MET A 240 -16.48 -1.68 -4.57
C MET A 240 -15.89 -0.42 -3.94
N MET A 241 -14.85 0.16 -4.54
CA MET A 241 -14.28 1.45 -4.10
C MET A 241 -15.35 2.55 -4.07
N ARG A 242 -16.15 2.69 -5.14
CA ARG A 242 -17.26 3.66 -5.20
C ARG A 242 -18.35 3.34 -4.17
N LYS A 243 -18.67 2.05 -3.99
CA LYS A 243 -19.66 1.58 -3.01
C LYS A 243 -19.26 1.92 -1.56
N LEU A 244 -17.99 1.70 -1.20
CA LEU A 244 -17.45 2.04 0.13
C LEU A 244 -17.63 3.53 0.47
N ALA A 245 -17.37 4.42 -0.50
CA ALA A 245 -17.58 5.86 -0.30
C ALA A 245 -19.08 6.18 -0.11
N ARG A 246 -19.96 5.62 -0.95
CA ARG A 246 -21.40 5.91 -0.95
C ARG A 246 -22.13 5.32 0.27
N GLU A 247 -21.77 4.12 0.71
CA GLU A 247 -22.52 3.35 1.71
C GLU A 247 -21.86 3.31 3.09
N GLU A 248 -20.54 3.41 3.18
CA GLU A 248 -19.80 3.33 4.44
C GLU A 248 -19.13 4.66 4.82
N GLY A 249 -19.10 5.64 3.91
CA GLY A 249 -18.33 6.87 4.09
C GLY A 249 -16.81 6.65 4.07
N ILE A 250 -16.34 5.50 3.57
CA ILE A 250 -14.93 5.15 3.50
C ILE A 250 -14.38 5.52 2.12
N PHE A 251 -13.74 6.69 2.04
CA PHE A 251 -13.16 7.21 0.80
C PHE A 251 -11.73 6.72 0.59
N CYS A 252 -11.54 5.73 -0.30
CA CYS A 252 -10.29 4.99 -0.48
C CYS A 252 -9.93 4.72 -1.95
N GLY A 253 -8.69 4.29 -2.23
CA GLY A 253 -8.24 3.96 -3.58
C GLY A 253 -8.75 2.62 -4.15
N VAL A 254 -8.52 2.39 -5.44
CA VAL A 254 -9.04 1.22 -6.20
C VAL A 254 -8.58 -0.13 -5.61
N SER A 255 -7.32 -0.25 -5.20
CA SER A 255 -6.78 -1.47 -4.59
C SER A 255 -7.41 -1.78 -3.22
N SER A 256 -7.90 -0.76 -2.52
CA SER A 256 -8.70 -0.90 -1.30
C SER A 256 -10.09 -1.43 -1.60
N GLY A 257 -10.72 -0.95 -2.68
CA GLY A 257 -11.96 -1.53 -3.21
C GLY A 257 -11.79 -3.00 -3.58
N GLY A 258 -10.68 -3.35 -4.25
CA GLY A 258 -10.31 -4.74 -4.52
C GLY A 258 -10.15 -5.58 -3.26
N ALA A 259 -9.46 -5.07 -2.23
CA ALA A 259 -9.30 -5.75 -0.95
C ALA A 259 -10.64 -6.09 -0.28
N VAL A 260 -11.57 -5.13 -0.26
CA VAL A 260 -12.91 -5.35 0.33
C VAL A 260 -13.75 -6.29 -0.53
N ALA A 261 -13.65 -6.21 -1.87
CA ALA A 261 -14.33 -7.16 -2.75
C ALA A 261 -13.86 -8.60 -2.51
N GLY A 262 -12.54 -8.82 -2.36
CA GLY A 262 -12.00 -10.11 -1.95
C GLY A 262 -12.48 -10.54 -0.57
N ALA A 263 -12.49 -9.62 0.40
CA ALA A 263 -12.98 -9.91 1.75
C ALA A 263 -14.45 -10.31 1.78
N LEU A 264 -15.30 -9.74 0.92
CA LEU A 264 -16.69 -10.15 0.76
C LEU A 264 -16.82 -11.57 0.21
N ARG A 265 -15.99 -11.96 -0.77
CA ARG A 265 -15.97 -13.35 -1.27
C ARG A 265 -15.58 -14.33 -0.17
N VAL A 266 -14.55 -13.99 0.62
CA VAL A 266 -14.11 -14.79 1.78
C VAL A 266 -15.21 -14.90 2.83
N ALA A 267 -15.83 -13.77 3.21
CA ALA A 267 -16.92 -13.73 4.17
C ALA A 267 -18.16 -14.50 3.70
N GLN A 268 -18.47 -14.49 2.40
CA GLN A 268 -19.57 -15.24 1.82
C GLN A 268 -19.36 -16.75 1.90
N ALA A 269 -18.13 -17.21 1.63
CA ALA A 269 -17.75 -18.62 1.70
C ALA A 269 -17.61 -19.13 3.14
N ASN A 270 -17.40 -18.24 4.11
CA ASN A 270 -17.11 -18.59 5.50
C ASN A 270 -18.06 -17.87 6.48
N PRO A 271 -19.28 -18.41 6.71
CA PRO A 271 -20.20 -17.88 7.70
C PRO A 271 -19.55 -17.76 9.09
N GLY A 272 -19.80 -16.64 9.78
CA GLY A 272 -19.20 -16.36 11.09
C GLY A 272 -17.73 -15.93 11.09
N ALA A 273 -17.06 -15.83 9.92
CA ALA A 273 -15.67 -15.41 9.85
C ALA A 273 -15.46 -13.96 10.31
N VAL A 274 -14.30 -13.67 10.91
CA VAL A 274 -13.84 -12.31 11.21
C VAL A 274 -12.71 -12.00 10.22
N VAL A 275 -13.07 -11.28 9.15
CA VAL A 275 -12.18 -10.95 8.04
C VAL A 275 -11.62 -9.54 8.24
N VAL A 276 -10.31 -9.38 8.12
CA VAL A 276 -9.65 -8.07 8.11
C VAL A 276 -9.07 -7.79 6.73
N ALA A 277 -9.46 -6.68 6.11
CA ALA A 277 -8.92 -6.20 4.85
C ALA A 277 -8.11 -4.91 5.01
N ILE A 278 -7.03 -4.76 4.25
CA ILE A 278 -6.25 -3.52 4.22
C ILE A 278 -6.90 -2.50 3.29
N ILE A 279 -7.15 -1.29 3.80
CA ILE A 279 -7.47 -0.09 3.00
C ILE A 279 -6.16 0.66 2.80
N CYS A 280 -5.57 0.53 1.61
CA CYS A 280 -4.17 0.89 1.34
C CYS A 280 -3.91 2.40 1.41
N ASP A 281 -4.88 3.23 1.04
CA ASP A 281 -4.77 4.68 0.99
C ASP A 281 -6.15 5.36 0.91
N ARG A 282 -6.15 6.69 1.07
CA ARG A 282 -7.35 7.52 0.84
C ARG A 282 -7.61 7.72 -0.65
N GLY A 283 -8.85 8.09 -0.98
CA GLY A 283 -9.32 8.30 -2.35
C GLY A 283 -8.85 9.60 -3.01
N ASP A 284 -8.27 10.56 -2.28
CA ASP A 284 -8.04 11.92 -2.77
C ASP A 284 -7.23 11.96 -4.07
N ARG A 285 -6.13 11.21 -4.13
CA ARG A 285 -5.20 11.15 -5.27
C ARG A 285 -5.73 10.39 -6.49
N TYR A 286 -6.99 9.96 -6.43
CA TYR A 286 -7.67 9.25 -7.51
C TYR A 286 -8.77 10.11 -8.15
N LEU A 287 -9.11 11.27 -7.57
CA LEU A 287 -10.16 12.14 -8.09
C LEU A 287 -9.87 12.61 -9.52
N SER A 288 -8.62 12.99 -9.79
CA SER A 288 -8.17 13.48 -11.11
C SER A 288 -8.16 12.40 -12.20
N THR A 289 -8.27 11.12 -11.84
CA THR A 289 -8.25 10.01 -12.81
C THR A 289 -9.64 9.67 -13.34
N GLY A 290 -10.70 10.32 -12.84
CA GLY A 290 -12.09 10.05 -13.21
C GLY A 290 -12.71 8.79 -12.59
N VAL A 291 -11.95 7.99 -11.83
CA VAL A 291 -12.40 6.67 -11.34
C VAL A 291 -13.55 6.73 -10.33
N PHE A 292 -13.76 7.88 -9.68
CA PHE A 292 -14.91 8.10 -8.79
C PHE A 292 -16.18 8.56 -9.52
N GLY A 293 -16.05 9.11 -10.73
CA GLY A 293 -17.16 9.65 -11.50
C GLY A 293 -17.86 8.58 -12.33
N GLU A 294 -19.18 8.59 -12.32
CA GLU A 294 -19.99 8.21 -13.48
C GLU A 294 -20.35 9.55 -14.14
N GLU A 295 -20.04 9.78 -15.42
CA GLU A 295 -20.35 11.03 -16.13
C GLU A 295 -21.81 11.45 -15.90
N SER A 296 -22.05 12.40 -14.99
CA SER A 296 -23.33 13.08 -14.82
C SER A 296 -23.16 14.30 -13.89
N TYR A 297 -22.38 15.28 -14.33
CA TYR A 297 -22.65 16.64 -13.88
C TYR A 297 -23.95 17.08 -14.57
N SER A 298 -25.10 16.90 -13.93
CA SER A 298 -26.25 17.72 -14.29
C SER A 298 -25.83 19.16 -14.02
N GLN A 299 -25.72 19.98 -15.07
CA GLN A 299 -25.61 21.42 -14.89
C GLN A 299 -26.90 21.87 -14.19
N GLY A 300 -26.83 21.94 -12.86
CA GLY A 300 -27.84 22.59 -12.06
C GLY A 300 -27.75 24.08 -12.39
N SER A 301 -28.75 24.57 -13.10
CA SER A 301 -28.99 25.99 -13.27
C SER A 301 -29.04 26.64 -11.89
N GLY A 302 -27.97 27.36 -11.54
CA GLY A 302 -27.85 28.45 -10.56
C GLY A 302 -28.50 28.28 -9.18
N ILE A 303 -27.72 28.58 -8.13
CA ILE A 303 -28.05 29.62 -7.15
C ILE A 303 -26.76 30.36 -6.82
#